data_AF-A0A192CBR7-F1
#
_entry.id   AF-A0A192CBR7-F1
#
_cell.length_a   1.000
_cell.length_b   1.000
_cell.length_c   1.000
_cell.angle_alpha   90.00
_cell.angle_beta   90.00
_cell.angle_gamma   90.00
#
_symmetry.space_group_name_H-M   'P 1'
#
loop_
_entity.id
_entity.type
_entity.pdbx_description
1 polymer ?
#
loop_
_entity_poly.entity_id
_entity_poly.type
_entity_poly.pdbx_seq_one_letter_code
_entity_poly.pdbx_strand_id
1 'polypeptide(L)'
;MDIFISKKMRNFILLAQTNNIARAAEKIHMTASPFGKSIAALEEQIGYTLFTRKDNNISLNKAGQELYQKLFPVYQRLSAIDNEIHNSGRR
;
A
#
# COMPACT_ATOMS: atom_id res chain seq x y z
N MET A 1 6.66 -14.58 1.77
CA MET A 1 6.17 -13.69 2.84
C MET A 1 7.12 -12.50 2.82
N ASP A 2 6.65 -11.26 2.64
CA ASP A 2 7.60 -10.13 2.60
C ASP A 2 8.33 -10.06 3.95
N ILE A 3 9.67 -10.01 3.90
CA ILE A 3 10.49 -10.00 5.11
C ILE A 3 10.62 -8.56 5.61
N PHE A 4 10.75 -7.61 4.68
CA PHE A 4 11.04 -6.21 5.00
C PHE A 4 9.84 -5.26 4.82
N ILE A 5 8.76 -5.70 4.17
CA ILE A 5 7.61 -4.84 3.84
C ILE A 5 6.50 -5.00 4.89
N SER A 6 6.09 -3.89 5.50
CA SER A 6 4.97 -3.87 6.44
C SER A 6 3.61 -3.98 5.73
N LYS A 7 2.60 -4.54 6.41
CA LYS A 7 1.22 -4.61 5.91
C LYS A 7 0.65 -3.22 5.55
N LYS A 8 0.93 -2.20 6.37
CA LYS A 8 0.45 -0.83 6.12
C LYS A 8 1.04 -0.24 4.85
N MET A 9 2.36 -0.41 4.64
CA MET A 9 3.06 0.05 3.44
C MET A 9 2.52 -0.63 2.18
N ARG A 10 2.37 -1.95 2.20
CA ARG A 10 1.80 -2.73 1.10
C ARG A 10 0.38 -2.25 0.76
N ASN A 11 -0.48 -2.08 1.76
CA ASN A 11 -1.86 -1.64 1.55
C ASN A 11 -1.93 -0.22 0.95
N PHE A 12 -1.10 0.71 1.44
CA PHE A 12 -1.00 2.06 0.90
C PHE A 12 -0.63 2.07 -0.58
N ILE A 13 0.48 1.39 -0.94
CA ILE A 13 0.95 1.30 -2.32
C ILE A 13 -0.12 0.65 -3.22
N LEU A 14 -0.78 -0.38 -2.72
CA LEU A 14 -1.82 -1.08 -3.48
C LEU A 14 -3.04 -0.19 -3.76
N LEU A 15 -3.52 0.54 -2.75
CA LEU A 15 -4.63 1.48 -2.93
C LEU A 15 -4.26 2.64 -3.86
N ALA A 16 -3.04 3.15 -3.74
CA ALA A 16 -2.50 4.18 -4.63
C ALA A 16 -2.47 3.74 -6.10
N GLN A 17 -2.23 2.45 -6.37
CA GLN A 17 -2.22 1.90 -7.72
C GLN A 17 -3.62 1.57 -8.27
N THR A 18 -4.54 1.12 -7.41
CA THR A 18 -5.87 0.68 -7.88
C THR A 18 -6.91 1.80 -7.92
N ASN A 19 -6.71 2.87 -7.14
CA ASN A 19 -7.72 3.92 -6.92
C ASN A 19 -9.10 3.36 -6.53
N ASN A 20 -9.12 2.18 -5.89
CA ASN A 20 -10.35 1.50 -5.49
C ASN A 20 -10.07 0.54 -4.33
N ILE A 21 -10.77 0.74 -3.21
CA ILE A 21 -10.61 -0.02 -1.97
C ILE A 21 -10.96 -1.50 -2.17
N ALA A 22 -12.06 -1.81 -2.84
CA ALA A 22 -12.50 -3.18 -3.07
C ALA A 22 -11.48 -3.94 -3.93
N ARG A 23 -11.08 -3.34 -5.07
CA ARG A 23 -10.07 -3.92 -5.95
C ARG A 23 -8.70 -4.08 -5.27
N ALA A 24 -8.31 -3.15 -4.40
CA ALA A 24 -7.08 -3.30 -3.63
C ALA A 24 -7.17 -4.47 -2.65
N ALA A 25 -8.27 -4.57 -1.91
CA ALA A 25 -8.46 -5.64 -0.94
C ALA A 25 -8.45 -7.03 -1.61
N GLU A 26 -9.12 -7.16 -2.75
CA GLU A 26 -9.16 -8.40 -3.55
C GLU A 26 -7.76 -8.88 -3.95
N LYS A 27 -6.86 -7.96 -4.35
CA LYS A 27 -5.48 -8.30 -4.74
C LYS A 27 -4.63 -8.93 -3.63
N ILE A 28 -5.03 -8.78 -2.37
CA ILE A 28 -4.35 -9.40 -1.22
C ILE A 28 -5.26 -10.37 -0.47
N HIS A 29 -6.32 -10.86 -1.11
CA HIS A 29 -7.29 -11.80 -0.54
C HIS A 29 -7.90 -11.30 0.78
N MET A 30 -8.13 -10.00 0.89
CA MET A 30 -8.80 -9.36 2.02
C MET A 30 -10.17 -8.80 1.60
N THR A 31 -11.05 -8.58 2.56
CA THR A 31 -12.29 -7.83 2.33
C THR A 31 -12.06 -6.32 2.43
N ALA A 32 -12.93 -5.53 1.81
CA ALA A 32 -12.79 -4.07 1.73
C ALA A 32 -12.79 -3.37 3.11
N SER A 33 -13.54 -3.88 4.09
CA SER A 33 -13.66 -3.29 5.43
C SER A 33 -12.33 -3.28 6.22
N PRO A 34 -11.66 -4.42 6.46
CA PRO A 34 -10.36 -4.43 7.14
C PRO A 34 -9.27 -3.73 6.34
N PHE A 35 -9.35 -3.74 5.01
CA PHE A 35 -8.42 -2.98 4.17
C PHE A 35 -8.55 -1.47 4.40
N GLY A 36 -9.77 -0.94 4.34
CA GLY A 36 -10.05 0.48 4.60
C GLY A 36 -9.64 0.91 6.01
N LYS A 37 -9.89 0.07 7.02
CA LYS A 37 -9.43 0.31 8.41
C LYS A 37 -7.90 0.39 8.51
N SER A 38 -7.18 -0.47 7.79
CA SER A 38 -5.71 -0.45 7.75
C SER A 38 -5.16 0.87 7.17
N ILE A 39 -5.82 1.41 6.14
CA ILE A 39 -5.46 2.71 5.55
C ILE A 39 -5.78 3.85 6.52
N ALA A 40 -6.96 3.85 7.14
CA ALA A 40 -7.32 4.87 8.12
C ALA A 40 -6.35 4.88 9.32
N ALA A 41 -5.96 3.70 9.82
CA ALA A 41 -4.98 3.56 10.90
C ALA A 41 -3.54 3.91 10.48
N LEU A 42 -3.25 4.00 9.18
CA LEU A 42 -1.99 4.54 8.67
C LEU A 42 -2.05 6.08 8.67
N GLU A 43 -3.13 6.65 8.13
CA GLU A 43 -3.37 8.10 8.10
C GLU A 43 -3.40 8.69 9.52
N GLU A 44 -4.04 8.01 10.47
CA GLU A 44 -4.07 8.40 11.88
C GLU A 44 -2.66 8.41 12.52
N GLN A 45 -1.84 7.39 12.24
CA GLN A 45 -0.48 7.31 12.77
C GLN A 45 0.44 8.39 12.17
N ILE A 46 0.20 8.79 10.93
CA ILE A 46 0.96 9.84 10.23
C ILE A 46 0.45 11.24 10.61
N GLY A 47 -0.80 11.34 11.08
CA GLY A 47 -1.42 12.59 11.51
C GLY A 47 -2.09 13.40 10.39
N TYR A 48 -2.14 12.86 9.17
CA TYR A 48 -2.82 13.50 8.04
C TYR A 48 -3.35 12.47 7.03
N THR A 49 -4.36 12.87 6.25
CA THR A 49 -4.92 12.02 5.20
C THR A 49 -3.99 11.94 4.00
N LEU A 50 -3.98 10.79 3.34
CA LEU A 50 -3.22 10.50 2.12
C LEU A 50 -4.15 10.34 0.93
N PHE A 51 -5.43 10.03 1.16
CA PHE A 51 -6.43 9.84 0.13
C PHE A 51 -7.58 10.84 0.23
N THR A 52 -8.11 11.25 -0.92
CA THR A 52 -9.37 11.99 -1.05
C THR A 52 -10.44 11.10 -1.67
N ARG A 53 -11.68 11.24 -1.21
CA ARG A 53 -12.84 10.56 -1.78
C ARG A 53 -13.71 11.59 -2.49
N LYS A 54 -13.92 11.41 -3.80
CA LYS A 54 -14.78 12.28 -4.62
C LYS A 54 -15.63 11.41 -5.54
N ASP A 55 -16.95 11.56 -5.49
CA ASP A 55 -17.91 10.87 -6.37
C ASP A 55 -17.67 9.35 -6.46
N ASN A 56 -17.56 8.68 -5.31
CA ASN A 56 -17.18 7.25 -5.17
C ASN A 56 -15.79 6.86 -5.68
N ASN A 57 -14.99 7.81 -6.18
CA ASN A 57 -13.62 7.56 -6.58
C ASN A 57 -12.68 7.92 -5.43
N ILE A 58 -11.64 7.11 -5.24
CA ILE A 58 -10.60 7.35 -4.24
C ILE A 58 -9.27 7.58 -4.95
N SER A 59 -8.59 8.65 -4.59
CA SER A 59 -7.31 9.03 -5.22
C SER A 59 -6.37 9.60 -4.17
N LEU A 60 -5.07 9.59 -4.47
CA LEU A 60 -4.09 10.25 -3.61
C LEU A 60 -4.32 11.76 -3.60
N ASN A 61 -4.31 12.35 -2.40
CA ASN A 61 -4.22 13.80 -2.25
C ASN A 61 -2.76 14.26 -2.43
N LYS A 62 -2.49 15.56 -2.28
CA LYS A 62 -1.14 16.11 -2.45
C LYS A 62 -0.09 15.41 -1.55
N ALA A 63 -0.39 15.22 -0.27
CA ALA A 63 0.51 14.56 0.66
C ALA A 63 0.71 13.07 0.33
N GLY A 64 -0.36 12.38 -0.09
CA GLY A 64 -0.31 11.00 -0.57
C GLY A 64 0.53 10.85 -1.83
N GLN A 65 0.45 11.78 -2.78
CA GLN A 65 1.27 11.80 -3.98
C GLN A 65 2.75 12.01 -3.64
N GLU A 66 3.08 12.98 -2.78
CA GLU A 66 4.45 13.23 -2.34
C GLU A 66 5.04 12.01 -1.60
N LEU A 67 4.26 11.37 -0.73
CA LEU A 67 4.68 10.15 -0.05
C LEU A 67 4.88 9.00 -1.03
N TYR A 68 3.94 8.79 -1.96
CA TYR A 68 4.02 7.73 -2.96
C TYR A 68 5.27 7.86 -3.83
N GLN A 69 5.57 9.07 -4.32
CA GLN A 69 6.76 9.34 -5.14
C GLN A 69 8.06 8.99 -4.42
N LYS A 70 8.14 9.24 -3.11
CA LYS A 70 9.33 8.90 -2.29
C LYS A 70 9.37 7.42 -1.92
N LEU A 71 8.23 6.84 -1.57
CA LEU A 71 8.12 5.50 -0.99
C LEU A 71 8.13 4.39 -2.04
N PHE A 72 7.53 4.63 -3.22
CA PHE A 72 7.38 3.60 -4.25
C PHE A 72 8.73 3.07 -4.77
N PRO A 73 9.76 3.89 -5.07
CA PRO A 73 11.07 3.38 -5.47
C PRO A 73 11.73 2.52 -4.37
N VAL A 74 11.56 2.89 -3.10
CA VAL A 74 12.08 2.12 -1.96
C VAL A 74 11.34 0.80 -1.84
N TYR A 75 10.01 0.81 -1.97
CA TYR A 75 9.17 -0.39 -1.99
C TYR A 75 9.62 -1.37 -3.09
N GLN A 76 9.89 -0.88 -4.30
CA GLN A 76 10.35 -1.71 -5.41
C GLN A 76 11.70 -2.37 -5.11
N ARG A 77 12.66 -1.62 -4.53
CA ARG A 77 13.96 -2.16 -4.13
C ARG A 77 13.82 -3.22 -3.04
N LEU A 78 13.03 -2.97 -1.99
CA LEU A 78 12.78 -3.94 -0.93
C LEU A 78 12.10 -5.20 -1.47
N SER A 79 11.12 -5.05 -2.37
CA SER A 79 10.44 -6.18 -3.00
C SER A 79 11.37 -7.02 -3.87
N ALA A 80 12.33 -6.39 -4.57
CA ALA A 80 13.35 -7.12 -5.33
C ALA A 80 14.23 -7.97 -4.41
N ILE A 81 14.71 -7.40 -3.30
CA ILE A 81 15.51 -8.10 -2.29
C ILE A 81 14.73 -9.29 -1.70
N ASP A 82 13.47 -9.08 -1.33
CA ASP A 82 12.62 -10.15 -0.81
C ASP A 82 12.50 -11.30 -1.82
N ASN A 83 12.30 -10.99 -3.10
CA ASN A 83 12.22 -11.99 -4.17
C ASN A 83 13.54 -12.75 -4.36
N GLU A 84 14.68 -12.06 -4.31
CA GLU A 84 16.01 -12.68 -4.40
C GLU A 84 16.25 -13.68 -3.27
N ILE A 85 15.89 -13.33 -2.04
CA ILE A 85 16.02 -14.21 -0.86
C ILE A 85 15.14 -15.46 -1.03
N HIS A 86 13.89 -15.28 -1.49
CA HIS A 86 12.99 -16.42 -1.71
C HIS A 86 13.48 -17.35 -2.84
N ASN A 87 14.12 -16.81 -3.87
CA ASN A 87 14.62 -17.59 -5.00
C ASN A 87 15.96 -18.28 -4.70
N SER A 88 16.81 -17.68 -3.87
CA SER A 88 18.09 -18.25 -3.45
C SER A 88 17.93 -19.39 -2.44
N GLY A 89 16.94 -19.33 -1.55
CA GLY A 89 16.64 -20.42 -0.60
C GLY A 89 15.95 -21.67 -1.20
N ARG A 90 15.65 -21.67 -2.50
CA ARG A 90 15.08 -22.82 -3.23
C ARG A 90 16.10 -23.58 -4.10
N ARG A 91 17.39 -23.20 -4.02
CA ARG A 91 18.49 -23.88 -4.69
C ARG A 91 19.30 -24.72 -3.72
#